data_AF-A0A7G2JZF7-F1
#
_entry.id   AF-A0A7G2JZF7-F1
#
_cell.length_a   1.000
_cell.length_b   1.000
_cell.length_c   1.000
_cell.angle_alpha   90.00
_cell.angle_beta   90.00
_cell.angle_gamma   90.00
#
_symmetry.space_group_name_H-M   'P 1'
#
loop_
_entity.id
_entity.type
_entity.pdbx_description
1 polymer ?
#
loop_
_entity_poly.entity_id
_entity_poly.type
_entity_poly.pdbx_seq_one_letter_code
_entity_poly.pdbx_strand_id
1 'polypeptide(L)' 'MLQQTQVATVIPYFERFIKTFPNITALANASQDEVLHLWTGLGYYARARN' A
#
# COMPACT_ATOMS: atom_id res chain seq x y z
N MET A 1 5.20 3.44 -2.73
CA MET A 1 4.47 4.58 -2.13
C MET A 1 5.13 5.94 -2.36
N LEU A 2 6.46 6.09 -2.22
CA LEU A 2 7.15 7.40 -2.34
C LEU A 2 7.27 7.98 -3.77
N GLN A 3 7.11 7.17 -4.81
CA GLN A 3 7.13 7.68 -6.19
C GLN A 3 5.97 8.66 -6.39
N GLN A 4 6.25 9.95 -6.65
CA GLN A 4 5.22 10.99 -6.87
C GLN A 4 4.29 11.20 -5.67
N THR A 5 4.74 10.93 -4.43
CA THR A 5 3.99 11.22 -3.20
C THR A 5 4.93 11.75 -2.12
N GLN A 6 4.53 12.79 -1.40
CA GLN A 6 5.37 13.39 -0.35
C GLN A 6 5.55 12.45 0.84
N VAL A 7 6.71 12.52 1.50
CA VAL A 7 7.07 11.66 2.64
C VAL A 7 6.03 11.75 3.75
N ALA A 8 5.64 12.96 4.17
CA ALA A 8 4.66 13.17 5.23
C ALA A 8 3.31 12.49 4.95
N THR A 9 2.91 12.42 3.68
CA THR A 9 1.69 11.73 3.25
C THR A 9 1.86 10.21 3.31
N VAL A 10 3.06 9.69 3.00
CA VAL A 10 3.31 8.24 2.90
C VAL A 10 3.43 7.55 4.26
N ILE A 11 4.00 8.21 5.28
CA ILE A 11 4.27 7.63 6.60
C ILE A 11 3.08 6.81 7.16
N PRO A 12 1.87 7.39 7.35
CA PRO A 12 0.76 6.66 7.94
C PRO A 12 0.23 5.51 7.06
N TYR A 13 0.41 5.60 5.74
CA TYR A 13 0.03 4.53 4.82
C TYR A 13 1.01 3.36 4.90
N PHE A 14 2.31 3.67 4.94
CA PHE A 14 3.34 2.66 5.06
C PHE A 14 3.23 1.89 6.37
N GLU A 15 3.03 2.59 7.49
CA GLU A 15 2.85 1.96 8.81
C GLU A 15 1.65 1.00 8.82
N ARG A 16 0.49 1.44 8.28
CA ARG A 16 -0.69 0.58 8.15
C ARG A 16 -0.43 -0.61 7.23
N PHE A 17 0.23 -0.38 6.09
CA PHE A 17 0.48 -1.41 5.10
C PHE A 17 1.41 -2.50 5.63
N ILE A 18 2.50 -2.15 6.31
CA ILE A 18 3.42 -3.12 6.93
C ILE A 18 2.77 -3.81 8.14
N LYS A 19 1.90 -3.12 8.88
CA LYS A 19 1.14 -3.76 9.97
C LYS A 19 0.17 -4.82 9.44
N THR A 20 -0.49 -4.58 8.30
CA THR A 20 -1.40 -5.56 7.68
C THR A 20 -0.65 -6.65 6.93
N PHE A 21 0.41 -6.28 6.20
CA PHE A 21 1.25 -7.19 5.42
C PHE A 21 2.67 -7.20 5.97
N PRO A 22 2.93 -7.91 7.08
CA PRO A 22 4.23 -7.89 7.76
C PRO A 22 5.36 -8.55 6.94
N ASN A 23 5.01 -9.32 5.91
CA ASN A 23 5.96 -9.95 5.00
C ASN A 23 5.35 -10.13 3.61
N ILE A 24 6.20 -10.50 2.65
CA ILE A 24 5.80 -10.65 1.25
C ILE A 24 4.77 -11.77 1.03
N THR A 25 4.82 -12.85 1.83
CA THR A 25 3.87 -13.96 1.74
C THR A 25 2.46 -13.53 2.18
N ALA A 26 2.37 -12.70 3.22
CA ALA A 26 1.10 -12.12 3.66
C ALA A 26 0.49 -11.23 2.57
N LEU A 27 1.31 -10.41 1.90
CA LEU A 27 0.87 -9.60 0.77
C LEU A 27 0.44 -10.46 -0.44
N ALA A 28 1.20 -11.50 -0.77
CA ALA A 28 0.92 -12.36 -1.92
C ALA A 28 -0.37 -13.18 -1.75
N ASN A 29 -0.75 -13.52 -0.52
CA ASN A 29 -1.99 -14.22 -0.21
C ASN A 29 -3.20 -13.28 -0.04
N ALA A 30 -2.99 -11.95 -0.02
CA ALA A 30 -4.05 -10.98 0.13
C ALA A 30 -4.88 -10.85 -1.16
N SER A 31 -6.15 -10.51 -1.01
CA SER A 31 -6.98 -10.18 -2.17
C SER A 31 -6.55 -8.85 -2.78
N GLN A 32 -6.74 -8.70 -4.09
CA GLN A 32 -6.43 -7.44 -4.77
C GLN A 32 -7.26 -6.27 -4.20
N ASP A 33 -8.52 -6.52 -3.81
CA ASP A 33 -9.38 -5.51 -3.21
C ASP A 33 -8.86 -5.01 -1.86
N GLU A 34 -8.28 -5.90 -1.05
CA GLU A 34 -7.67 -5.55 0.24
C GLU A 34 -6.45 -4.65 0.05
N VAL A 35 -5.59 -4.97 -0.92
CA VAL A 35 -4.43 -4.14 -1.28
C VAL A 35 -4.88 -2.77 -1.79
N LEU A 36 -5.89 -2.71 -2.67
CA LEU A 36 -6.43 -1.46 -3.20
C LEU A 36 -7.12 -0.61 -2.12
N HIS A 37 -7.83 -1.25 -1.18
CA HIS A 37 -8.44 -0.58 -0.04
C HIS A 37 -7.38 0.15 0.79
N LEU A 38 -6.28 -0.54 1.12
CA LEU A 38 -5.17 0.07 1.89
C LEU A 38 -4.42 1.16 1.13
N TRP A 39 -4.46 1.14 -0.20
CA TRP A 39 -3.86 2.13 -1.09
C TRP A 39 -4.76 3.34 -1.39
N THR A 40 -6.04 3.29 -0.98
CA THR A 40 -7.03 4.35 -1.27
C THR A 40 -6.57 5.67 -0.69
N GLY A 41 -6.46 6.71 -1.52
CA GLY A 41 -5.97 8.04 -1.13
C GLY A 41 -4.51 8.35 -1.51
N LEU A 42 -3.70 7.35 -1.87
CA LEU A 42 -2.35 7.58 -2.41
C LEU A 42 -2.33 7.93 -3.91
N GLY A 43 -3.45 7.72 -4.62
CA GLY A 43 -3.54 7.92 -6.07
C GLY A 43 -2.71 6.91 -6.87
N TYR A 44 -2.79 7.00 -8.20
CA TYR A 44 -2.05 6.15 -9.15
C TYR A 44 -2.09 4.66 -8.79
N TYR A 45 -3.30 4.07 -8.81
CA TYR A 45 -3.56 2.67 -8.45
C TYR A 45 -2.77 1.63 -9.27
N ALA A 46 -2.22 2.00 -10.42
CA ALA A 46 -1.27 1.16 -11.15
C ALA A 46 -0.04 0.79 -10.28
N ARG A 47 0.42 1.69 -9.40
CA ARG A 47 1.52 1.41 -8.45
C ARG A 47 1.17 0.38 -7.37
N ALA A 48 -0.11 0.10 -7.17
CA ALA A 48 -0.56 -0.94 -6.24
C ALA A 48 -0.75 -2.30 -6.93
N ARG A 49 -0.87 -2.30 -8.26
CA ARG A 49 -1.08 -3.50 -9.08
C ARG A 49 0.21 -4.03 -9.72
N ASN A 50 1.17 -3.15 -9.98
CA ASN A 50 2.48 -3.45 -10.56
C ASN A 50 3.53 -3.63 -9.46
#